data_AF-A0A7W7RSE0-F1
#
_entry.id   AF-A0A7W7RSE0-F1
#
_cell.length_a   1.000
_cell.length_b   1.000
_cell.length_c   1.000
_cell.angle_alpha   90.00
_cell.angle_beta   90.00
_cell.angle_gamma   90.00
#
_symmetry.space_group_name_H-M   'P 1'
#
loop_
_entity.id
_entity.type
_entity.pdbx_description
1 polymer ?
#
loop_
_entity_poly.entity_id
_entity_poly.type
_entity_poly.pdbx_seq_one_letter_code
_entity_poly.pdbx_strand_id
1 'polypeptide(L)'
;MNSRAKRLVLPLGGALVATTMIGAPLAGVAQAAPAPDVKSSALTTSGNAKAIAGYWNSSRLKSAKSYVTDSTVSAKLSKTGAARAAADGKPGVVAPTGEGGKSAGRSKNLNLPITTGKVFFVDGKGQERWCSGTSVQSKYRNLVATAGHCVYDTDTNKPFSNFVFIPGYYQGKAPWGIYVGAKVNTHDDFTVYEDYDYDYAFVNVYNGFKQTGVKETSKSEYTAAKGFKYTEDKAITQSEFEAGYEKYGELGPYWKKAADPTVETVAKPSDVTSKNVDEYIATGKDGVKLTAAEVVESVYTKAPKGFENGNQFERKTVKTPISQEEYARLLKEKGDGKFLGKLEATKDANGTEIAWFKTQYFVKKWVKTTVKELYFHTRYFVVLTSDAGRLGDNVGGQGFTWNQKLGKKVFVFGYPTGAHPDGNRPYSGQTMKWCYGTTGAAPVVSAFKAEEQQAIKCAFTPGASGGPFLLQYKSSKRTGYLNGVVSLTVDSDKNNRYDRVTTPYFNGETYGIYKHAANLWTGKLPS
;
A
#
# COMPACT_ATOMS: atom_id res chain seq x y z
N MET A 1 -30.29 -1.10 50.68
CA MET A 1 -30.48 -2.29 51.53
C MET A 1 -31.34 -3.30 50.78
N ASN A 2 -30.80 -4.51 50.58
CA ASN A 2 -31.44 -5.84 50.68
C ASN A 2 -32.92 -5.96 50.26
N SER A 3 -33.39 -6.89 49.42
CA SER A 3 -33.01 -8.30 49.19
C SER A 3 -33.77 -8.79 47.93
N ARG A 4 -33.21 -9.55 46.99
CA ARG A 4 -33.08 -11.03 46.95
C ARG A 4 -34.28 -11.84 47.48
N ALA A 5 -34.93 -12.62 46.61
CA ALA A 5 -35.28 -14.06 46.76
C ALA A 5 -36.26 -14.47 45.63
N LYS A 6 -35.88 -15.31 44.66
CA LYS A 6 -35.81 -16.80 44.65
C LYS A 6 -37.15 -17.51 44.33
N ARG A 7 -37.18 -18.03 43.09
CA ARG A 7 -37.65 -19.34 42.59
C ARG A 7 -38.81 -20.06 43.29
N LEU A 8 -39.80 -20.46 42.50
CA LEU A 8 -40.45 -21.77 42.64
C LEU A 8 -40.57 -22.44 41.26
N VAL A 9 -40.11 -23.70 41.20
CA VAL A 9 -40.34 -24.67 40.14
C VAL A 9 -41.34 -25.68 40.70
N LEU A 10 -42.33 -26.08 39.90
CA LEU A 10 -43.18 -27.24 40.14
C LEU A 10 -43.41 -27.96 38.81
N PRO A 11 -43.00 -29.23 38.66
CA PRO A 11 -43.35 -30.08 37.54
C PRO A 11 -44.52 -30.98 37.93
N LEU A 12 -45.52 -31.15 37.06
CA LEU A 12 -46.48 -32.25 37.13
C LEU A 12 -46.83 -32.66 35.70
N GLY A 13 -46.58 -33.92 35.39
CA GLY A 13 -46.88 -34.53 34.10
C GLY A 13 -48.22 -35.25 34.07
N GLY A 14 -48.61 -35.63 32.86
CA GLY A 14 -49.43 -36.81 32.57
C GLY A 14 -50.90 -36.54 32.23
N ALA A 15 -51.26 -36.67 30.95
CA ALA A 15 -52.22 -37.67 30.46
C ALA A 15 -52.45 -37.51 28.94
N LEU A 16 -52.29 -38.63 28.22
CA LEU A 16 -52.64 -38.82 26.82
C LEU A 16 -54.16 -38.87 26.65
N VAL A 17 -54.69 -38.09 25.71
CA VAL A 17 -55.97 -38.40 25.04
C VAL A 17 -55.69 -38.37 23.54
N ALA A 18 -55.76 -39.55 22.93
CA ALA A 18 -55.73 -39.72 21.49
C ALA A 18 -57.11 -39.36 20.93
N THR A 19 -57.16 -38.33 20.09
CA THR A 19 -58.31 -38.08 19.21
C THR A 19 -57.77 -37.83 17.80
N THR A 20 -58.16 -38.73 16.90
CA THR A 20 -57.83 -38.71 15.48
C THR A 20 -58.47 -37.51 14.80
N MET A 21 -57.65 -36.54 14.38
CA MET A 21 -58.03 -35.48 13.46
C MET A 21 -57.18 -35.59 12.19
N ILE A 22 -57.86 -35.78 11.06
CA ILE A 22 -57.28 -35.81 9.73
C ILE A 22 -56.85 -34.37 9.34
N GLY A 23 -55.58 -34.22 8.96
CA GLY A 23 -55.14 -33.30 7.90
C GLY A 23 -55.04 -31.80 8.20
N ALA A 24 -53.91 -31.38 8.75
CA ALA A 24 -53.28 -30.11 8.36
C ALA A 24 -51.76 -30.35 8.29
N PRO A 25 -51.05 -30.00 7.20
CA PRO A 25 -49.60 -29.97 7.26
C PRO A 25 -49.24 -28.90 8.29
N LEU A 26 -48.65 -29.32 9.41
CA LEU A 26 -47.91 -28.40 10.27
C LEU A 26 -46.91 -27.72 9.34
N ALA A 27 -47.16 -26.45 9.03
CA ALA A 27 -46.18 -25.58 8.42
C ALA A 27 -44.95 -25.69 9.31
N GLY A 28 -43.93 -26.40 8.84
CA GLY A 28 -42.66 -26.47 9.53
C GLY A 28 -42.27 -25.04 9.83
N VAL A 29 -42.05 -24.73 11.11
CA VAL A 29 -41.43 -23.47 11.51
C VAL A 29 -40.21 -23.34 10.62
N ALA A 30 -40.24 -22.35 9.72
CA ALA A 30 -39.09 -22.05 8.89
C ALA A 30 -38.00 -21.62 9.87
N GLN A 31 -37.12 -22.55 10.24
CA GLN A 31 -35.93 -22.26 11.01
C GLN A 31 -35.22 -21.17 10.20
N ALA A 32 -35.18 -19.95 10.74
CA ALA A 32 -34.40 -18.88 10.13
C ALA A 32 -33.00 -19.44 9.93
N ALA A 33 -32.51 -19.45 8.69
CA ALA A 33 -31.13 -19.83 8.44
C ALA A 33 -30.24 -19.01 9.38
N PRO A 34 -29.20 -19.61 9.99
CA PRO A 34 -28.28 -18.87 10.82
C PRO A 34 -27.79 -17.63 10.07
N ALA A 35 -27.64 -16.51 10.78
CA ALA A 35 -27.09 -15.31 10.19
C ALA A 35 -25.72 -15.65 9.57
N PRO A 36 -25.38 -15.12 8.39
CA PRO A 36 -24.07 -15.38 7.80
C PRO A 36 -22.98 -14.84 8.73
N ASP A 37 -21.83 -15.52 8.80
CA ASP A 37 -20.65 -15.12 9.58
C ASP A 37 -19.94 -13.94 8.91
N VAL A 38 -20.64 -12.79 8.92
CA VAL A 38 -20.26 -11.57 8.22
C VAL A 38 -19.65 -10.54 9.16
N LYS A 39 -18.39 -10.18 8.91
CA LYS A 39 -17.77 -9.00 9.47
C LYS A 39 -18.06 -7.77 8.61
N SER A 40 -18.89 -6.86 9.13
CA SER A 40 -19.15 -5.56 8.50
C SER A 40 -18.34 -4.44 9.16
N SER A 41 -17.54 -3.71 8.37
CA SER A 41 -16.78 -2.55 8.85
C SER A 41 -17.01 -1.32 7.96
N ALA A 42 -17.19 -0.15 8.56
CA ALA A 42 -17.27 1.11 7.82
C ALA A 42 -15.88 1.49 7.28
N LEU A 43 -15.80 1.84 5.99
CA LEU A 43 -14.58 2.36 5.35
C LEU A 43 -14.51 3.88 5.47
N THR A 44 -15.62 4.57 5.21
CA THR A 44 -15.71 6.02 5.35
C THR A 44 -17.16 6.50 5.36
N THR A 45 -17.37 7.71 5.89
CA THR A 45 -18.66 8.41 5.85
C THR A 45 -18.85 9.15 4.52
N SER A 46 -20.11 9.40 4.14
CA SER A 46 -20.42 10.10 2.88
C SER A 46 -19.82 11.51 2.81
N GLY A 47 -19.63 12.17 3.95
CA GLY A 47 -18.97 13.47 4.08
C GLY A 47 -17.52 13.49 3.60
N ASN A 48 -16.81 12.37 3.70
CA ASN A 48 -15.41 12.25 3.33
C ASN A 48 -15.20 11.72 1.90
N ALA A 49 -16.24 11.22 1.25
CA ALA A 49 -16.13 10.56 -0.04
C ALA A 49 -15.51 11.47 -1.12
N LYS A 50 -15.94 12.73 -1.20
CA LYS A 50 -15.38 13.69 -2.18
C LYS A 50 -13.88 13.96 -1.93
N ALA A 51 -13.45 14.01 -0.67
CA ALA A 51 -12.04 14.20 -0.33
C ALA A 51 -11.20 12.99 -0.71
N ILE A 52 -11.69 11.77 -0.46
CA ILE A 52 -11.00 10.53 -0.84
C ILE A 52 -10.92 10.37 -2.37
N ALA A 53 -12.01 10.70 -3.08
CA ALA A 53 -12.02 10.62 -4.55
C ALA A 53 -11.03 11.62 -5.20
N GLY A 54 -10.87 12.81 -4.63
CA GLY A 54 -9.89 13.77 -5.10
C GLY A 54 -8.45 13.47 -4.65
N TYR A 55 -8.27 12.78 -3.51
CA TYR A 55 -6.98 12.29 -3.06
C TYR A 55 -6.33 11.41 -4.13
N TRP A 56 -7.10 10.52 -4.75
CA TRP A 56 -6.64 9.67 -5.86
C TRP A 56 -6.58 10.41 -7.20
N ASN A 57 -5.63 11.34 -7.35
CA ASN A 57 -5.33 11.98 -8.62
C ASN A 57 -4.50 11.09 -9.55
N SER A 58 -4.37 11.47 -10.83
CA SER A 58 -3.64 10.67 -11.83
C SER A 58 -2.18 10.37 -11.44
N SER A 59 -1.52 11.25 -10.67
CA SER A 59 -0.13 11.04 -10.24
C SER A 59 -0.06 9.91 -9.21
N ARG A 60 -0.84 10.04 -8.13
CA ARG A 60 -0.95 9.00 -7.07
C ARG A 60 -1.41 7.67 -7.61
N LEU A 61 -2.39 7.68 -8.52
CA LEU A 61 -2.87 6.47 -9.20
C LEU A 61 -1.79 5.76 -10.04
N LYS A 62 -0.77 6.49 -10.54
CA LYS A 62 0.35 5.93 -11.30
C LYS A 62 1.50 5.50 -10.38
N SER A 63 1.73 6.21 -9.28
CA SER A 63 2.81 5.91 -8.32
C SER A 63 2.45 4.81 -7.31
N ALA A 64 1.16 4.58 -7.06
CA ALA A 64 0.70 3.54 -6.16
C ALA A 64 1.29 2.16 -6.54
N LYS A 65 1.71 1.41 -5.54
CA LYS A 65 2.36 0.11 -5.72
C LYS A 65 1.33 -1.01 -5.59
N SER A 66 1.57 -2.15 -6.23
CA SER A 66 0.73 -3.31 -5.96
C SER A 66 0.81 -3.66 -4.48
N TYR A 67 -0.32 -4.05 -3.92
CA TYR A 67 -0.31 -4.80 -2.69
C TYR A 67 0.12 -6.22 -3.06
N VAL A 68 1.26 -6.61 -2.51
CA VAL A 68 1.83 -7.94 -2.66
C VAL A 68 2.16 -8.35 -1.24
N THR A 69 1.20 -8.94 -0.54
CA THR A 69 1.52 -9.74 0.64
C THR A 69 2.46 -10.86 0.17
N ASP A 70 3.47 -11.18 0.99
CA ASP A 70 4.63 -12.03 0.69
C ASP A 70 4.30 -13.25 -0.18
N SER A 71 4.30 -13.06 -1.49
CA SER A 71 3.80 -14.05 -2.44
C SER A 71 4.94 -14.86 -3.02
N THR A 72 5.99 -15.15 -2.24
CA THR A 72 6.96 -16.23 -2.54
C THR A 72 6.35 -17.61 -2.27
N VAL A 73 5.05 -17.77 -2.52
CA VAL A 73 4.28 -18.99 -2.25
C VAL A 73 4.68 -20.06 -3.25
N SER A 74 5.51 -20.99 -2.79
CA SER A 74 5.84 -22.24 -3.47
C SER A 74 5.05 -23.37 -2.81
N ALA A 75 4.08 -23.97 -3.50
CA ALA A 75 3.24 -25.02 -2.92
C ALA A 75 3.00 -26.15 -3.93
N LYS A 76 3.32 -27.39 -3.55
CA LYS A 76 3.20 -28.56 -4.44
C LYS A 76 1.75 -29.04 -4.47
N LEU A 77 1.21 -29.28 -5.67
CA LEU A 77 -0.09 -29.93 -5.83
C LEU A 77 0.00 -31.41 -5.38
N SER A 78 -0.65 -31.76 -4.27
CA SER A 78 -0.77 -33.15 -3.79
C SER A 78 -2.09 -33.78 -4.26
N LYS A 79 -2.04 -34.99 -4.84
CA LYS A 79 -3.24 -35.75 -5.23
C LYS A 79 -4.03 -36.28 -4.02
N THR A 80 -3.41 -36.38 -2.85
CA THR A 80 -4.00 -36.94 -1.62
C THR A 80 -4.35 -35.87 -0.58
N GLY A 81 -3.90 -34.63 -0.77
CA GLY A 81 -4.03 -33.55 0.23
C GLY A 81 -4.75 -32.29 -0.25
N ALA A 82 -5.27 -32.23 -1.48
CA ALA A 82 -6.13 -31.11 -1.86
C ALA A 82 -7.48 -31.29 -1.15
N ALA A 83 -7.75 -30.52 -0.09
CA ALA A 83 -9.07 -30.53 0.51
C ALA A 83 -10.08 -30.13 -0.58
N ARG A 84 -11.16 -30.90 -0.70
CA ARG A 84 -12.14 -30.65 -1.75
C ARG A 84 -12.89 -29.41 -1.35
N ALA A 85 -12.62 -28.30 -2.04
CA ALA A 85 -13.50 -27.13 -2.16
C ALA A 85 -14.97 -27.52 -1.90
N ALA A 86 -15.45 -27.25 -0.68
CA ALA A 86 -16.59 -27.95 -0.14
C ALA A 86 -17.89 -27.19 -0.46
N ALA A 87 -18.70 -27.74 -1.35
CA ALA A 87 -20.07 -27.28 -1.52
C ALA A 87 -20.88 -27.65 -0.28
N ASP A 88 -21.52 -26.66 0.33
CA ASP A 88 -22.41 -26.82 1.49
C ASP A 88 -23.90 -26.95 1.10
N GLY A 89 -24.18 -26.93 -0.22
CA GLY A 89 -25.54 -26.92 -0.72
C GLY A 89 -25.63 -27.03 -2.24
N LYS A 90 -26.83 -26.75 -2.77
CA LYS A 90 -27.08 -26.82 -4.22
C LYS A 90 -26.38 -25.66 -4.95
N PRO A 91 -25.84 -25.89 -6.16
CA PRO A 91 -25.32 -24.82 -7.01
C PRO A 91 -26.37 -23.74 -7.26
N GLY A 92 -25.98 -22.48 -7.14
CA GLY A 92 -26.89 -21.35 -7.36
C GLY A 92 -26.29 -20.25 -8.21
N VAL A 93 -27.18 -19.38 -8.71
CA VAL A 93 -26.83 -18.32 -9.65
C VAL A 93 -27.71 -17.07 -9.46
N VAL A 94 -27.08 -15.90 -9.59
CA VAL A 94 -27.72 -14.60 -9.77
C VAL A 94 -27.30 -14.04 -11.12
N ALA A 95 -28.27 -13.60 -11.93
CA ALA A 95 -28.02 -13.08 -13.26
C ALA A 95 -27.18 -11.78 -13.23
N PRO A 96 -26.25 -11.59 -14.18
CA PRO A 96 -25.56 -10.31 -14.35
C PRO A 96 -26.54 -9.20 -14.71
N THR A 97 -26.18 -7.96 -14.37
CA THR A 97 -26.80 -6.75 -14.91
C THR A 97 -25.92 -6.19 -16.02
N GLY A 98 -26.40 -6.21 -17.26
CA GLY A 98 -25.65 -5.71 -18.42
C GLY A 98 -25.71 -4.18 -18.56
N GLU A 99 -24.83 -3.63 -19.41
CA GLU A 99 -24.97 -2.28 -19.96
C GLU A 99 -26.37 -2.12 -20.55
N GLY A 100 -27.02 -0.99 -20.28
CA GLY A 100 -28.21 -0.59 -21.01
C GLY A 100 -27.90 -0.47 -22.51
N GLY A 101 -28.25 -1.51 -23.28
CA GLY A 101 -28.71 -1.35 -24.66
C GLY A 101 -27.74 -0.95 -25.76
N LYS A 102 -26.47 -1.39 -25.77
CA LYS A 102 -25.68 -1.37 -27.03
C LYS A 102 -25.09 -2.74 -27.36
N SER A 103 -25.74 -3.43 -28.30
CA SER A 103 -25.22 -4.64 -28.92
C SER A 103 -24.00 -4.29 -29.77
N ALA A 104 -22.82 -4.80 -29.41
CA ALA A 104 -21.64 -4.76 -30.27
C ALA A 104 -21.52 -6.09 -31.04
N GLY A 105 -21.21 -6.00 -32.34
CA GLY A 105 -21.23 -7.09 -33.31
C GLY A 105 -20.33 -8.29 -32.97
N ARG A 106 -20.38 -9.34 -33.83
CA ARG A 106 -19.60 -10.58 -33.73
C ARG A 106 -18.09 -10.34 -33.87
N SER A 107 -17.47 -9.73 -32.86
CA SER A 107 -16.02 -9.70 -32.73
C SER A 107 -15.53 -11.07 -32.29
N LYS A 108 -14.52 -11.61 -32.99
CA LYS A 108 -13.76 -12.80 -32.55
C LYS A 108 -12.72 -12.46 -31.47
N ASN A 109 -12.50 -11.17 -31.17
CA ASN A 109 -11.55 -10.72 -30.16
C ASN A 109 -12.18 -10.66 -28.76
N LEU A 110 -11.40 -11.02 -27.73
CA LEU A 110 -11.83 -10.90 -26.34
C LEU A 110 -11.95 -9.42 -25.96
N ASN A 111 -13.17 -8.97 -25.68
CA ASN A 111 -13.41 -7.67 -25.05
C ASN A 111 -13.24 -7.81 -23.54
N LEU A 112 -12.40 -6.98 -22.94
CA LEU A 112 -12.20 -6.96 -21.49
C LEU A 112 -13.45 -6.42 -20.75
N PRO A 113 -13.75 -6.93 -19.56
CA PRO A 113 -14.90 -6.48 -18.78
C PRO A 113 -14.68 -5.07 -18.25
N ILE A 114 -15.57 -4.15 -18.62
CA ILE A 114 -15.55 -2.78 -18.07
C ILE A 114 -15.95 -2.74 -16.60
N THR A 115 -16.63 -3.79 -16.10
CA THR A 115 -16.93 -3.97 -14.68
C THR A 115 -15.67 -4.22 -13.87
N THR A 116 -14.58 -4.68 -14.48
CA THR A 116 -13.33 -4.99 -13.78
C THR A 116 -12.41 -3.79 -13.83
N GLY A 117 -11.67 -3.59 -12.75
CA GLY A 117 -10.77 -2.46 -12.61
C GLY A 117 -9.81 -2.65 -11.47
N LYS A 118 -9.23 -1.55 -11.00
CA LYS A 118 -8.35 -1.55 -9.83
C LYS A 118 -9.09 -1.05 -8.60
N VAL A 119 -8.75 -1.62 -7.46
CA VAL A 119 -9.02 -1.01 -6.16
C VAL A 119 -7.73 -0.34 -5.68
N PHE A 120 -7.84 0.85 -5.12
CA PHE A 120 -6.73 1.59 -4.52
C PHE A 120 -7.05 1.88 -3.06
N PHE A 121 -6.04 1.86 -2.20
CA PHE A 121 -6.19 2.08 -0.77
C PHE A 121 -4.85 2.51 -0.16
N VAL A 122 -4.89 2.95 1.10
CA VAL A 122 -3.71 3.24 1.90
C VAL A 122 -3.62 2.19 3.00
N ASP A 123 -2.54 1.42 3.01
CA ASP A 123 -2.32 0.32 3.96
C ASP A 123 -2.02 0.81 5.38
N GLY A 124 -1.96 -0.10 6.36
CA GLY A 124 -1.67 0.23 7.76
C GLY A 124 -0.32 0.93 7.99
N LYS A 125 0.59 0.88 7.00
CA LYS A 125 1.90 1.55 7.00
C LYS A 125 1.86 2.92 6.31
N GLY A 126 0.68 3.40 5.92
CA GLY A 126 0.49 4.68 5.23
C GLY A 126 0.91 4.66 3.75
N GLN A 127 1.08 3.48 3.13
CA GLN A 127 1.57 3.37 1.77
C GLN A 127 0.40 3.24 0.78
N GLU A 128 0.52 3.89 -0.38
CA GLU A 128 -0.47 3.82 -1.45
C GLU A 128 -0.38 2.48 -2.20
N ARG A 129 -1.44 1.70 -2.12
CA ARG A 129 -1.51 0.33 -2.61
C ARG A 129 -2.66 0.14 -3.61
N TRP A 130 -2.55 -0.90 -4.42
CA TRP A 130 -3.64 -1.33 -5.29
C TRP A 130 -3.74 -2.85 -5.43
N CYS A 131 -4.95 -3.30 -5.67
CA CYS A 131 -5.32 -4.63 -6.13
C CYS A 131 -6.24 -4.52 -7.35
N SER A 132 -6.83 -5.63 -7.78
CA SER A 132 -7.90 -5.70 -8.76
C SER A 132 -9.27 -5.85 -8.07
N GLY A 133 -10.35 -5.58 -8.79
CA GLY A 133 -11.72 -5.81 -8.31
C GLY A 133 -12.73 -5.78 -9.45
N THR A 134 -13.97 -6.17 -9.17
CA THR A 134 -15.05 -6.09 -10.15
C THR A 134 -16.36 -5.58 -9.56
N SER A 135 -17.14 -4.84 -10.33
CA SER A 135 -18.55 -4.59 -10.01
C SER A 135 -19.37 -5.88 -10.11
N VAL A 136 -20.26 -6.07 -9.14
CA VAL A 136 -21.17 -7.22 -9.05
C VAL A 136 -22.61 -6.71 -8.95
N GLN A 137 -23.54 -7.49 -9.50
CA GLN A 137 -24.97 -7.22 -9.40
C GLN A 137 -25.39 -7.00 -7.93
N SER A 138 -26.25 -6.01 -7.71
CA SER A 138 -26.77 -5.66 -6.38
C SER A 138 -28.03 -4.80 -6.51
N LYS A 139 -28.86 -4.79 -5.47
CA LYS A 139 -30.12 -4.02 -5.44
C LYS A 139 -29.89 -2.53 -5.68
N TYR A 140 -28.84 -1.97 -5.08
CA TYR A 140 -28.50 -0.55 -5.15
C TYR A 140 -27.39 -0.22 -6.17
N ARG A 141 -26.95 -1.20 -6.97
CA ARG A 141 -25.96 -1.01 -8.04
C ARG A 141 -24.65 -0.39 -7.54
N ASN A 142 -24.20 -0.82 -6.35
CA ASN A 142 -23.13 -0.18 -5.59
C ASN A 142 -22.17 -1.21 -4.98
N LEU A 143 -22.06 -2.41 -5.56
CA LEU A 143 -21.29 -3.51 -4.99
C LEU A 143 -20.05 -3.84 -5.83
N VAL A 144 -18.92 -3.99 -5.14
CA VAL A 144 -17.62 -4.41 -5.68
C VAL A 144 -17.19 -5.68 -4.98
N ALA A 145 -16.72 -6.68 -5.72
CA ALA A 145 -16.01 -7.83 -5.17
C ALA A 145 -14.49 -7.67 -5.36
N THR A 146 -13.73 -8.07 -4.32
CA THR A 146 -12.27 -8.07 -4.27
C THR A 146 -11.81 -9.16 -3.28
N ALA A 147 -10.50 -9.36 -3.11
CA ALA A 147 -9.95 -10.24 -2.08
C ALA A 147 -10.04 -9.58 -0.70
N GLY A 148 -10.14 -10.38 0.37
CA GLY A 148 -10.18 -9.92 1.75
C GLY A 148 -8.93 -9.11 2.12
N HIS A 149 -7.76 -9.64 1.79
CA HIS A 149 -6.47 -9.00 2.05
C HIS A 149 -6.25 -7.70 1.25
N CYS A 150 -7.11 -7.38 0.27
CA CYS A 150 -7.03 -6.13 -0.48
C CYS A 150 -7.86 -4.99 0.14
N VAL A 151 -8.54 -5.24 1.26
CA VAL A 151 -9.39 -4.25 1.92
C VAL A 151 -9.27 -4.29 3.45
N TYR A 152 -8.78 -5.39 4.01
CA TYR A 152 -8.66 -5.58 5.45
C TYR A 152 -7.24 -5.94 5.85
N ASP A 153 -6.76 -5.30 6.91
CA ASP A 153 -5.48 -5.53 7.56
C ASP A 153 -5.74 -6.44 8.76
N THR A 154 -5.30 -7.70 8.68
CA THR A 154 -5.53 -8.69 9.74
C THR A 154 -4.60 -8.45 10.94
N ASP A 155 -3.38 -7.94 10.72
CA ASP A 155 -2.43 -7.56 11.78
C ASP A 155 -3.01 -6.51 12.73
N THR A 156 -3.65 -5.49 12.17
CA THR A 156 -4.25 -4.38 12.94
C THR A 156 -5.75 -4.54 13.17
N ASN A 157 -6.35 -5.60 12.63
CA ASN A 157 -7.76 -5.92 12.65
C ASN A 157 -8.66 -4.73 12.23
N LYS A 158 -8.29 -4.07 11.12
CA LYS A 158 -8.96 -2.86 10.61
C LYS A 158 -9.06 -2.86 9.10
N PRO A 159 -10.11 -2.25 8.51
CA PRO A 159 -10.12 -2.01 7.09
C PRO A 159 -9.09 -0.95 6.68
N PHE A 160 -8.54 -1.06 5.47
CA PHE A 160 -7.65 -0.05 4.91
C PHE A 160 -8.36 1.29 4.67
N SER A 161 -7.58 2.36 4.70
CA SER A 161 -8.10 3.73 4.53
C SER A 161 -8.08 4.17 3.07
N ASN A 162 -8.82 5.24 2.76
CA ASN A 162 -8.90 5.84 1.42
C ASN A 162 -9.27 4.84 0.31
N PHE A 163 -10.06 3.81 0.61
CA PHE A 163 -10.41 2.78 -0.38
C PHE A 163 -11.26 3.36 -1.52
N VAL A 164 -10.84 3.13 -2.77
CA VAL A 164 -11.62 3.43 -3.98
C VAL A 164 -11.57 2.28 -4.98
N PHE A 165 -12.65 2.12 -5.75
CA PHE A 165 -12.71 1.26 -6.92
C PHE A 165 -12.78 2.11 -8.20
N ILE A 166 -11.95 1.78 -9.19
CA ILE A 166 -11.91 2.44 -10.49
C ILE A 166 -12.13 1.40 -11.59
N PRO A 167 -13.38 1.23 -12.07
CA PRO A 167 -13.67 0.30 -13.15
C PRO A 167 -13.03 0.75 -14.46
N GLY A 168 -12.52 -0.20 -15.24
CA GLY A 168 -11.84 0.07 -16.50
C GLY A 168 -10.57 0.93 -16.35
N TYR A 169 -9.93 0.92 -15.17
CA TYR A 169 -8.70 1.68 -14.93
C TYR A 169 -7.63 1.42 -16.01
N TYR A 170 -7.01 2.50 -16.48
CA TYR A 170 -5.91 2.44 -17.45
C TYR A 170 -4.92 3.60 -17.24
N GLN A 171 -3.69 3.30 -16.83
CA GLN A 171 -2.58 4.26 -16.74
C GLN A 171 -2.93 5.62 -16.09
N GLY A 172 -3.55 5.58 -14.90
CA GLY A 172 -3.96 6.77 -14.15
C GLY A 172 -5.30 7.38 -14.58
N LYS A 173 -5.99 6.78 -15.56
CA LYS A 173 -7.33 7.22 -16.00
C LYS A 173 -8.43 6.46 -15.26
N ALA A 174 -9.46 7.21 -14.88
CA ALA A 174 -10.70 6.70 -14.28
C ALA A 174 -11.90 6.96 -15.22
N PRO A 175 -11.99 6.26 -16.36
CA PRO A 175 -12.94 6.58 -17.44
C PRO A 175 -14.41 6.54 -16.98
N TRP A 176 -14.71 5.67 -16.01
CA TRP A 176 -16.05 5.43 -15.48
C TRP A 176 -16.27 6.04 -14.10
N GLY A 177 -15.35 6.90 -13.64
CA GLY A 177 -15.38 7.52 -12.33
C GLY A 177 -14.61 6.76 -11.25
N ILE A 178 -14.44 7.44 -10.11
CA ILE A 178 -13.80 6.94 -8.89
C ILE A 178 -14.90 6.65 -7.87
N TYR A 179 -15.03 5.40 -7.43
CA TYR A 179 -16.09 4.98 -6.50
C TYR A 179 -15.50 4.73 -5.12
N VAL A 180 -15.87 5.55 -4.15
CA VAL A 180 -15.31 5.48 -2.79
C VAL A 180 -16.00 4.39 -1.99
N GLY A 181 -15.21 3.54 -1.31
CA GLY A 181 -15.72 2.50 -0.43
C GLY A 181 -16.40 3.08 0.80
N ALA A 182 -17.64 2.65 1.06
CA ALA A 182 -18.43 3.07 2.21
C ALA A 182 -18.37 2.03 3.33
N LYS A 183 -18.53 0.75 2.98
CA LYS A 183 -18.55 -0.37 3.92
C LYS A 183 -17.95 -1.59 3.25
N VAL A 184 -17.18 -2.36 4.01
CA VAL A 184 -16.66 -3.67 3.62
C VAL A 184 -17.40 -4.76 4.40
N ASN A 185 -17.67 -5.87 3.72
CA ASN A 185 -18.26 -7.07 4.28
C ASN A 185 -17.34 -8.26 3.93
N THR A 186 -16.72 -8.85 4.94
CA THR A 186 -15.82 -10.02 4.84
C THR A 186 -16.38 -11.19 5.64
N HIS A 187 -15.82 -12.38 5.44
CA HIS A 187 -16.05 -13.51 6.33
C HIS A 187 -15.36 -13.29 7.68
N ASP A 188 -15.97 -13.71 8.78
CA ASP A 188 -15.36 -13.60 10.11
C ASP A 188 -14.05 -14.40 10.18
N ASP A 189 -14.01 -15.63 9.66
CA ASP A 189 -12.81 -16.48 9.70
C ASP A 189 -11.59 -15.88 8.99
N PHE A 190 -11.81 -15.11 7.92
CA PHE A 190 -10.71 -14.36 7.31
C PHE A 190 -10.17 -13.29 8.26
N THR A 191 -11.05 -12.54 8.93
CA THR A 191 -10.63 -11.43 9.81
C THR A 191 -10.13 -11.86 11.19
N VAL A 192 -10.57 -13.02 11.68
CA VAL A 192 -10.27 -13.52 13.03
C VAL A 192 -9.16 -14.57 12.99
N TYR A 193 -9.20 -15.46 12.00
CA TYR A 193 -8.28 -16.59 11.91
C TYR A 193 -7.31 -16.47 10.72
N GLU A 194 -7.38 -15.41 9.92
CA GLU A 194 -6.54 -15.24 8.72
C GLU A 194 -6.66 -16.44 7.78
N ASP A 195 -7.87 -17.00 7.70
CA ASP A 195 -8.16 -18.14 6.85
C ASP A 195 -8.36 -17.69 5.40
N TYR A 196 -7.39 -18.00 4.53
CA TYR A 196 -7.47 -17.59 3.13
C TYR A 196 -8.46 -18.41 2.31
N ASP A 197 -9.03 -19.51 2.82
CA ASP A 197 -10.18 -20.12 2.16
C ASP A 197 -11.37 -19.17 2.10
N TYR A 198 -11.38 -18.13 2.96
CA TYR A 198 -12.35 -17.05 2.98
C TYR A 198 -11.78 -15.68 2.55
N ASP A 199 -10.68 -15.64 1.79
CA ASP A 199 -10.02 -14.42 1.30
C ASP A 199 -10.81 -13.72 0.17
N TYR A 200 -12.01 -13.27 0.50
CA TYR A 200 -12.90 -12.49 -0.36
C TYR A 200 -13.60 -11.40 0.45
N ALA A 201 -13.98 -10.34 -0.26
CA ALA A 201 -14.71 -9.23 0.32
C ALA A 201 -15.72 -8.63 -0.66
N PHE A 202 -16.82 -8.14 -0.11
CA PHE A 202 -17.80 -7.35 -0.83
C PHE A 202 -17.84 -5.92 -0.27
N VAL A 203 -17.49 -4.95 -1.11
CA VAL A 203 -17.41 -3.54 -0.73
C VAL A 203 -18.57 -2.78 -1.34
N ASN A 204 -19.39 -2.17 -0.49
CA ASN A 204 -20.39 -1.22 -0.92
C ASN A 204 -19.73 0.15 -1.15
N VAL A 205 -19.99 0.79 -2.29
CA VAL A 205 -19.41 2.09 -2.66
C VAL A 205 -20.48 3.19 -2.70
N TYR A 206 -20.06 4.45 -2.58
CA TYR A 206 -20.90 5.60 -2.90
C TYR A 206 -21.06 5.78 -4.42
N ASN A 207 -21.88 6.74 -4.83
CA ASN A 207 -21.85 7.23 -6.22
C ASN A 207 -20.42 7.65 -6.61
N GLY A 208 -20.10 7.49 -7.89
CA GLY A 208 -18.77 7.77 -8.40
C GLY A 208 -18.52 9.27 -8.56
N PHE A 209 -17.26 9.64 -8.62
CA PHE A 209 -16.82 11.01 -8.91
C PHE A 209 -16.01 11.03 -10.21
N LYS A 210 -16.25 12.03 -11.06
CA LYS A 210 -15.33 12.38 -12.16
C LYS A 210 -14.54 13.60 -11.75
N GLN A 211 -13.22 13.52 -11.82
CA GLN A 211 -12.36 14.69 -11.67
C GLN A 211 -12.45 15.52 -12.96
N THR A 212 -12.94 16.75 -12.85
CA THR A 212 -13.20 17.63 -14.01
C THR A 212 -12.13 18.69 -14.19
N GLY A 213 -11.30 18.94 -13.18
CA GLY A 213 -10.20 19.88 -13.26
C GLY A 213 -9.59 20.19 -11.90
N VAL A 214 -8.59 21.07 -11.92
CA VAL A 214 -7.95 21.64 -10.73
C VAL A 214 -8.08 23.15 -10.83
N LYS A 215 -8.53 23.79 -9.75
CA LYS A 215 -8.61 25.25 -9.64
C LYS A 215 -7.59 25.71 -8.60
N GLU A 216 -6.66 26.58 -9.02
CA GLU A 216 -5.85 27.35 -8.08
C GLU A 216 -6.71 28.44 -7.44
N THR A 217 -6.51 28.66 -6.14
CA THR A 217 -7.42 29.44 -5.32
C THR A 217 -6.65 30.21 -4.24
N SER A 218 -7.31 31.16 -3.59
CA SER A 218 -6.73 31.85 -2.43
C SER A 218 -6.74 30.96 -1.18
N LYS A 219 -5.94 31.30 -0.16
CA LYS A 219 -5.91 30.59 1.13
C LYS A 219 -7.29 30.55 1.81
N SER A 220 -8.08 31.61 1.69
CA SER A 220 -9.42 31.70 2.28
C SER A 220 -10.41 30.77 1.56
N GLU A 221 -10.45 30.83 0.23
CA GLU A 221 -11.26 29.92 -0.59
C GLU A 221 -10.83 28.45 -0.41
N TYR A 222 -9.52 28.17 -0.34
CA TYR A 222 -8.98 26.84 -0.03
C TYR A 222 -9.48 26.33 1.32
N THR A 223 -9.45 27.19 2.35
CA THR A 223 -9.91 26.83 3.69
C THR A 223 -11.40 26.52 3.69
N ALA A 224 -12.21 27.32 3.00
CA ALA A 224 -13.66 27.13 2.86
C ALA A 224 -14.07 25.97 1.94
N ALA A 225 -13.20 25.59 0.99
CA ALA A 225 -13.52 24.57 0.00
C ALA A 225 -13.74 23.19 0.62
N LYS A 226 -14.82 22.53 0.17
CA LYS A 226 -15.16 21.14 0.50
C LYS A 226 -14.66 20.17 -0.57
N GLY A 227 -14.09 19.05 -0.12
CA GLY A 227 -13.51 18.02 -0.99
C GLY A 227 -11.99 17.99 -0.88
N PHE A 228 -11.34 17.35 -1.85
CA PHE A 228 -9.88 17.26 -1.83
C PHE A 228 -9.24 18.57 -2.22
N LYS A 229 -8.23 18.94 -1.45
CA LYS A 229 -7.46 20.16 -1.61
C LYS A 229 -6.01 19.88 -1.22
N TYR A 230 -5.07 20.50 -1.92
CA TYR A 230 -3.65 20.34 -1.66
C TYR A 230 -2.90 21.66 -1.87
N THR A 231 -1.71 21.74 -1.28
CA THR A 231 -0.79 22.86 -1.45
C THR A 231 0.45 22.42 -2.21
N GLU A 232 1.07 23.35 -2.90
CA GLU A 232 2.36 23.17 -3.58
C GLU A 232 3.27 24.33 -3.19
N ASP A 233 4.44 24.03 -2.64
CA ASP A 233 5.45 25.06 -2.36
C ASP A 233 6.32 25.26 -3.59
N LYS A 234 6.13 26.39 -4.25
CA LYS A 234 6.93 26.81 -5.40
C LYS A 234 8.14 27.59 -4.93
N ALA A 235 9.34 27.19 -5.32
CA ALA A 235 10.54 27.99 -5.10
C ALA A 235 10.47 29.30 -5.91
N ILE A 236 10.84 30.41 -5.28
CA ILE A 236 10.79 31.76 -5.84
C ILE A 236 12.10 32.51 -5.55
N THR A 237 12.30 33.66 -6.20
CA THR A 237 13.43 34.55 -5.89
C THR A 237 13.20 35.31 -4.58
N GLN A 238 14.27 35.89 -4.03
CA GLN A 238 14.17 36.79 -2.89
C GLN A 238 13.27 38.00 -3.18
N SER A 239 13.40 38.60 -4.37
CA SER A 239 12.60 39.77 -4.76
C SER A 239 11.11 39.44 -4.88
N GLU A 240 10.76 38.25 -5.40
CA GLU A 240 9.38 37.77 -5.42
C GLU A 240 8.84 37.54 -4.01
N PHE A 241 9.68 37.05 -3.09
CA PHE A 241 9.31 36.88 -1.68
C PHE A 241 9.06 38.22 -1.00
N GLU A 242 9.96 39.19 -1.15
CA GLU A 242 9.84 40.51 -0.54
C GLU A 242 8.56 41.23 -1.02
N ALA A 243 8.30 41.23 -2.33
CA ALA A 243 7.08 41.81 -2.88
C ALA A 243 5.80 41.08 -2.40
N GLY A 244 5.86 39.75 -2.28
CA GLY A 244 4.76 38.96 -1.72
C GLY A 244 4.53 39.25 -0.23
N TYR A 245 5.60 39.32 0.54
CA TYR A 245 5.57 39.58 1.98
C TYR A 245 5.09 40.99 2.29
N GLU A 246 5.49 41.99 1.50
CA GLU A 246 4.96 43.36 1.61
C GLU A 246 3.44 43.40 1.40
N LYS A 247 2.94 42.64 0.41
CA LYS A 247 1.51 42.61 0.08
C LYS A 247 0.65 41.84 1.09
N TYR A 248 1.15 40.73 1.64
CA TYR A 248 0.34 39.78 2.43
C TYR A 248 0.77 39.63 3.89
N GLY A 249 1.94 40.15 4.27
CA GLY A 249 2.53 40.03 5.59
C GLY A 249 2.87 38.59 5.99
N GLU A 250 3.14 38.41 7.28
CA GLU A 250 3.55 37.13 7.89
C GLU A 250 2.50 36.00 7.73
N LEU A 251 1.22 36.35 7.66
CA LEU A 251 0.12 35.39 7.49
C LEU A 251 -0.09 34.96 6.02
N GLY A 252 0.65 35.60 5.09
CA GLY A 252 0.64 35.32 3.67
C GLY A 252 1.24 33.96 3.29
N PRO A 253 1.14 33.56 2.02
CA PRO A 253 1.64 32.27 1.55
C PRO A 253 3.15 32.24 1.25
N TYR A 254 3.90 33.26 1.69
CA TYR A 254 5.32 33.43 1.39
C TYR A 254 6.13 33.07 2.62
N TRP A 255 7.11 32.18 2.45
CA TRP A 255 7.96 31.74 3.56
C TRP A 255 9.38 31.45 3.08
N LYS A 256 10.32 31.40 4.02
CA LYS A 256 11.74 31.13 3.74
C LYS A 256 12.31 30.09 4.69
N LYS A 257 13.36 29.39 4.26
CA LYS A 257 14.16 28.48 5.09
C LYS A 257 15.64 28.61 4.77
N ALA A 258 16.49 28.34 5.75
CA ALA A 258 17.92 28.19 5.49
C ALA A 258 18.18 26.96 4.61
N ALA A 259 18.98 27.12 3.58
CA ALA A 259 19.61 26.01 2.86
C ALA A 259 20.66 25.36 3.75
N ASP A 260 21.02 24.11 3.42
CA ASP A 260 22.16 23.47 4.05
C ASP A 260 23.43 24.30 3.84
N PRO A 261 24.26 24.49 4.88
CA PRO A 261 25.47 25.28 4.80
C PRO A 261 26.44 24.70 3.77
N THR A 262 26.86 25.51 2.79
CA THR A 262 27.93 25.16 1.87
C THR A 262 29.29 25.50 2.47
N VAL A 263 30.20 24.53 2.53
CA VAL A 263 31.57 24.71 3.04
C VAL A 263 32.54 24.78 1.87
N GLU A 264 33.09 25.96 1.61
CA GLU A 264 34.06 26.18 0.55
C GLU A 264 35.46 26.41 1.12
N THR A 265 36.51 26.00 0.40
CA THR A 265 37.89 26.31 0.79
C THR A 265 38.22 27.73 0.37
N VAL A 266 38.71 28.55 1.30
CA VAL A 266 39.06 29.95 1.05
C VAL A 266 40.52 30.21 1.37
N ALA A 267 41.08 31.32 0.89
CA ALA A 267 42.42 31.75 1.30
C ALA A 267 42.45 32.17 2.78
N LYS A 268 43.63 32.18 3.38
CA LYS A 268 43.84 32.71 4.74
C LYS A 268 43.40 34.19 4.78
N PRO A 269 42.54 34.60 5.72
CA PRO A 269 42.23 36.02 5.91
C PRO A 269 43.49 36.85 6.22
N SER A 270 43.52 38.10 5.75
CA SER A 270 44.69 38.98 5.88
C SER A 270 44.94 39.44 7.32
N ASP A 271 43.90 39.48 8.16
CA ASP A 271 43.96 39.89 9.57
C ASP A 271 44.42 38.76 10.52
N VAL A 272 44.63 37.55 10.01
CA VAL A 272 45.08 36.42 10.83
C VAL A 272 46.51 36.62 11.31
N THR A 273 46.67 36.58 12.63
CA THR A 273 47.95 36.64 13.35
C THR A 273 47.99 35.56 14.43
N SER A 274 49.15 35.36 15.06
CA SER A 274 49.30 34.45 16.20
C SER A 274 48.43 34.82 17.40
N LYS A 275 47.94 36.06 17.50
CA LYS A 275 47.13 36.54 18.63
C LYS A 275 45.63 36.25 18.49
N ASN A 276 45.11 36.06 17.28
CA ASN A 276 43.67 35.89 17.02
C ASN A 276 43.30 34.56 16.34
N VAL A 277 44.28 33.74 15.94
CA VAL A 277 44.00 32.46 15.27
C VAL A 277 43.17 31.50 16.12
N ASP A 278 43.24 31.59 17.45
CA ASP A 278 42.44 30.76 18.35
C ASP A 278 40.93 30.99 18.20
N GLU A 279 40.51 32.23 17.95
CA GLU A 279 39.12 32.57 17.62
C GLU A 279 38.68 31.88 16.33
N TYR A 280 39.52 31.96 15.29
CA TYR A 280 39.27 31.30 14.01
C TYR A 280 39.23 29.76 14.09
N ILE A 281 39.89 29.14 15.08
CA ILE A 281 39.86 27.68 15.30
C ILE A 281 38.64 27.28 16.13
N ALA A 282 38.32 28.02 17.19
CA ALA A 282 37.26 27.67 18.12
C ALA A 282 35.87 27.94 17.52
N THR A 283 35.58 29.21 17.24
CA THR A 283 34.26 29.70 16.82
C THR A 283 34.21 30.04 15.34
N GLY A 284 35.35 30.43 14.74
CA GLY A 284 35.37 31.08 13.44
C GLY A 284 35.00 32.56 13.57
N LYS A 285 35.33 33.34 12.53
CA LYS A 285 35.02 34.77 12.43
C LYS A 285 34.52 35.07 11.00
N ASP A 286 33.42 35.81 10.88
CA ASP A 286 32.75 36.12 9.61
C ASP A 286 32.43 34.89 8.73
N GLY A 287 32.07 33.78 9.39
CA GLY A 287 31.79 32.49 8.74
C GLY A 287 33.02 31.74 8.24
N VAL A 288 34.23 32.29 8.45
CA VAL A 288 35.52 31.67 8.10
C VAL A 288 36.10 30.95 9.31
N LYS A 289 36.57 29.71 9.11
CA LYS A 289 37.15 28.87 10.15
C LYS A 289 38.44 28.21 9.68
N LEU A 290 39.42 28.11 10.58
CA LEU A 290 40.61 27.29 10.36
C LEU A 290 40.34 25.87 10.85
N THR A 291 40.31 24.91 9.92
CA THR A 291 40.08 23.50 10.19
C THR A 291 41.30 22.65 9.88
N ALA A 292 41.22 21.37 10.25
CA ALA A 292 42.28 20.38 10.06
C ALA A 292 41.88 19.41 8.97
N ALA A 293 42.73 19.26 7.94
CA ALA A 293 42.60 18.23 6.92
C ALA A 293 43.64 17.15 7.17
N GLU A 294 43.20 15.90 7.38
CA GLU A 294 44.09 14.77 7.63
C GLU A 294 44.88 14.42 6.35
N VAL A 295 46.18 14.19 6.50
CA VAL A 295 47.10 13.81 5.42
C VAL A 295 48.04 12.71 5.89
N VAL A 296 48.74 12.09 4.96
CA VAL A 296 49.84 11.16 5.27
C VAL A 296 51.08 11.92 5.77
N GLU A 297 51.92 11.24 6.55
CA GLU A 297 53.15 11.81 7.14
C GLU A 297 54.07 12.49 6.11
N SER A 298 54.20 11.90 4.91
CA SER A 298 55.07 12.44 3.85
C SER A 298 54.58 13.78 3.28
N VAL A 299 53.27 14.03 3.31
CA VAL A 299 52.69 15.32 2.90
C VAL A 299 52.89 16.35 4.02
N TYR A 300 52.64 15.96 5.28
CA TYR A 300 52.80 16.85 6.43
C TYR A 300 54.25 17.31 6.62
N THR A 301 55.21 16.40 6.55
CA THR A 301 56.64 16.71 6.76
C THR A 301 57.21 17.68 5.72
N LYS A 302 56.66 17.68 4.49
CA LYS A 302 57.02 18.63 3.42
C LYS A 302 56.26 19.95 3.49
N ALA A 303 55.15 20.00 4.23
CA ALA A 303 54.34 21.20 4.36
C ALA A 303 55.10 22.29 5.14
N PRO A 304 55.04 23.56 4.71
CA PRO A 304 55.64 24.66 5.46
C PRO A 304 54.86 24.94 6.75
N LYS A 305 55.48 25.68 7.67
CA LYS A 305 54.82 26.22 8.87
C LYS A 305 54.13 27.55 8.54
N GLY A 306 53.25 28.00 9.42
CA GLY A 306 52.49 29.24 9.25
C GLY A 306 50.99 28.99 9.18
N PHE A 307 50.24 29.92 8.60
CA PHE A 307 48.78 29.90 8.60
C PHE A 307 48.16 29.69 7.22
N GLU A 308 48.93 29.46 6.15
CA GLU A 308 48.33 29.24 4.83
C GLU A 308 47.70 27.84 4.72
N ASN A 309 46.83 27.67 3.72
CA ASN A 309 46.28 26.36 3.39
C ASN A 309 47.39 25.38 3.03
N GLY A 310 47.31 24.17 3.57
CA GLY A 310 48.33 23.14 3.35
C GLY A 310 49.52 23.25 4.29
N ASN A 311 49.64 24.29 5.13
CA ASN A 311 50.69 24.38 6.13
C ASN A 311 50.45 23.36 7.26
N GLN A 312 51.49 22.94 7.95
CA GLN A 312 51.39 22.00 9.08
C GLN A 312 50.40 22.50 10.14
N PHE A 313 49.53 21.64 10.68
CA PHE A 313 48.68 21.94 11.84
C PHE A 313 49.23 21.24 13.08
N GLU A 314 50.26 21.84 13.67
CA GLU A 314 51.08 21.27 14.73
C GLU A 314 50.26 20.98 15.99
N ARG A 315 49.34 21.88 16.34
CA ARG A 315 48.47 21.75 17.53
C ARG A 315 47.49 20.58 17.46
N LYS A 316 47.22 20.05 16.25
CA LYS A 316 46.35 18.89 16.03
C LYS A 316 47.14 17.62 15.72
N THR A 317 48.40 17.77 15.32
CA THR A 317 49.31 16.68 14.99
C THR A 317 50.13 16.31 16.21
N VAL A 318 49.51 15.57 17.13
CA VAL A 318 50.09 15.20 18.42
C VAL A 318 50.20 13.68 18.52
N LYS A 319 51.31 13.21 19.10
CA LYS A 319 51.49 11.79 19.44
C LYS A 319 50.65 11.47 20.68
N THR A 320 49.68 10.58 20.53
CA THR A 320 48.72 10.24 21.59
C THR A 320 48.89 8.78 22.01
N PRO A 321 49.01 8.48 23.31
CA PRO A 321 49.00 7.10 23.79
C PRO A 321 47.63 6.46 23.55
N ILE A 322 47.63 5.18 23.17
CA ILE A 322 46.41 4.39 22.91
C ILE A 322 46.53 3.00 23.53
N SER A 323 45.39 2.31 23.67
CA SER A 323 45.38 0.93 24.15
C SER A 323 45.92 -0.03 23.08
N GLN A 324 46.32 -1.23 23.52
CA GLN A 324 46.78 -2.29 22.63
C GLN A 324 45.68 -2.71 21.63
N GLU A 325 44.43 -2.75 22.07
CA GLU A 325 43.28 -3.11 21.23
C GLU A 325 43.03 -2.06 20.15
N GLU A 326 43.12 -0.77 20.52
CA GLU A 326 42.99 0.32 19.56
C GLU A 326 44.13 0.30 18.54
N TYR A 327 45.36 0.04 18.98
CA TYR A 327 46.53 -0.11 18.10
C TYR A 327 46.34 -1.25 17.10
N ALA A 328 45.89 -2.42 17.56
CA ALA A 328 45.61 -3.57 16.70
C ALA A 328 44.48 -3.29 15.70
N ARG A 329 43.43 -2.54 16.10
CA ARG A 329 42.36 -2.10 15.18
C ARG A 329 42.89 -1.15 14.11
N LEU A 330 43.62 -0.11 14.53
CA LEU A 330 44.15 0.90 13.62
C LEU A 330 45.19 0.33 12.65
N LEU A 331 45.95 -0.70 13.05
CA LEU A 331 46.84 -1.42 12.13
C LEU A 331 46.09 -2.06 10.95
N LYS A 332 44.94 -2.69 11.21
CA LYS A 332 44.09 -3.27 10.16
C LYS A 332 43.50 -2.17 9.27
N GLU A 333 42.98 -1.11 9.88
CA GLU A 333 42.44 0.04 9.14
C GLU A 333 43.50 0.74 8.28
N LYS A 334 44.76 0.80 8.75
CA LYS A 334 45.87 1.33 7.98
C LYS A 334 46.19 0.45 6.76
N GLY A 335 46.14 -0.87 6.90
CA GLY A 335 46.28 -1.81 5.78
C GLY A 335 45.18 -1.65 4.73
N ASP A 336 43.97 -1.32 5.16
CA ASP A 336 42.81 -1.01 4.30
C ASP A 336 42.85 0.41 3.70
N GLY A 337 43.85 1.24 4.06
CA GLY A 337 43.92 2.65 3.64
C GLY A 337 42.93 3.58 4.36
N LYS A 338 42.26 3.13 5.43
CA LYS A 338 41.28 3.91 6.21
C LYS A 338 41.92 4.79 7.29
N PHE A 339 43.18 4.52 7.65
CA PHE A 339 43.94 5.31 8.62
C PHE A 339 45.24 5.86 8.01
N LEU A 340 45.36 7.20 7.93
CA LEU A 340 46.51 7.88 7.31
C LEU A 340 47.67 8.14 8.29
N GLY A 341 47.39 8.15 9.59
CA GLY A 341 48.36 8.45 10.64
C GLY A 341 49.43 7.38 10.85
N LYS A 342 50.46 7.71 11.64
CA LYS A 342 51.54 6.79 12.05
C LYS A 342 51.15 6.06 13.34
N LEU A 343 51.54 4.79 13.43
CA LEU A 343 51.39 3.93 14.61
C LEU A 343 52.78 3.55 15.11
N GLU A 344 53.00 3.66 16.40
CA GLU A 344 54.28 3.33 17.04
C GLU A 344 54.04 2.51 18.32
N ALA A 345 54.86 1.48 18.54
CA ALA A 345 54.88 0.71 19.78
C ALA A 345 56.26 0.81 20.43
N THR A 346 56.30 1.01 21.75
CA THR A 346 57.52 0.96 22.55
C THR A 346 57.72 -0.47 23.05
N LYS A 347 58.95 -0.97 22.96
CA LYS A 347 59.32 -2.31 23.40
C LYS A 347 60.22 -2.28 24.63
N ASP A 348 60.08 -3.26 25.52
CA ASP A 348 61.01 -3.48 26.63
C ASP A 348 62.33 -4.12 26.17
N ALA A 349 63.26 -4.35 27.11
CA ALA A 349 64.56 -4.97 26.82
C ALA A 349 64.45 -6.41 26.26
N ASN A 350 63.30 -7.07 26.45
CA ASN A 350 63.01 -8.41 25.95
C ASN A 350 62.27 -8.40 24.61
N GLY A 351 61.99 -7.22 24.04
CA GLY A 351 61.29 -7.06 22.77
C GLY A 351 59.76 -7.08 22.86
N THR A 352 59.20 -7.11 24.08
CA THR A 352 57.74 -7.09 24.33
C THR A 352 57.21 -5.67 24.20
N GLU A 353 56.12 -5.47 23.44
CA GLU A 353 55.48 -4.16 23.34
C GLU A 353 54.80 -3.79 24.67
N ILE A 354 55.18 -2.64 25.23
CA ILE A 354 54.74 -2.16 26.55
C ILE A 354 53.96 -0.83 26.50
N ALA A 355 53.94 -0.14 25.37
CA ALA A 355 53.13 1.06 25.16
C ALA A 355 52.86 1.30 23.66
N TRP A 356 51.69 1.85 23.32
CA TRP A 356 51.28 2.10 21.94
C TRP A 356 50.86 3.54 21.74
N PHE A 357 51.14 4.08 20.55
CA PHE A 357 50.88 5.46 20.21
C PHE A 357 50.34 5.57 18.79
N LYS A 358 49.49 6.58 18.58
CA LYS A 358 49.11 7.06 17.25
C LYS A 358 49.52 8.51 17.06
N THR A 359 49.87 8.86 15.83
CA THR A 359 50.07 10.24 15.40
C THR A 359 49.29 10.45 14.12
N GLN A 360 48.23 11.25 14.16
CA GLN A 360 47.51 11.68 12.96
C GLN A 360 48.09 13.02 12.51
N TYR A 361 48.32 13.15 11.20
CA TYR A 361 48.94 14.35 10.63
C TYR A 361 47.89 15.21 9.97
N PHE A 362 47.86 16.50 10.33
CA PHE A 362 46.88 17.44 9.82
C PHE A 362 47.56 18.65 9.19
N VAL A 363 47.05 19.09 8.05
CA VAL A 363 47.38 20.41 7.49
C VAL A 363 46.23 21.38 7.74
N LYS A 364 46.57 22.67 7.80
CA LYS A 364 45.63 23.77 7.97
C LYS A 364 44.77 23.92 6.72
N LYS A 365 43.46 24.11 6.91
CA LYS A 365 42.50 24.38 5.85
C LYS A 365 41.50 25.45 6.27
N TRP A 366 41.56 26.60 5.63
CA TRP A 366 40.59 27.68 5.76
C TRP A 366 39.34 27.33 4.98
N VAL A 367 38.21 27.36 5.67
CA VAL A 367 36.90 27.13 5.07
C VAL A 367 35.95 28.26 5.40
N LYS A 368 35.08 28.60 4.47
CA LYS A 368 33.97 29.52 4.71
C LYS A 368 32.65 28.77 4.60
N THR A 369 31.85 28.87 5.64
CA THR A 369 30.50 28.30 5.67
C THR A 369 29.51 29.39 5.28
N THR A 370 28.80 29.19 4.17
CA THR A 370 27.75 30.10 3.72
C THR A 370 26.40 29.42 3.84
N VAL A 371 25.46 30.06 4.54
CA VAL A 371 24.06 29.64 4.57
C VAL A 371 23.30 30.51 3.57
N LYS A 372 22.73 29.90 2.54
CA LYS A 372 21.84 30.61 1.60
C LYS A 372 20.40 30.52 2.12
N GLU A 373 19.63 31.59 2.03
CA GLU A 373 18.18 31.51 2.27
C GLU A 373 17.47 31.03 0.99
N LEU A 374 16.51 30.12 1.15
CA LEU A 374 15.60 29.68 0.10
C LEU A 374 14.21 30.26 0.35
N TYR A 375 13.57 30.75 -0.70
CA TYR A 375 12.28 31.42 -0.63
C TYR A 375 11.21 30.63 -1.37
N PHE A 376 9.99 30.61 -0.82
CA PHE A 376 8.88 29.81 -1.31
C PHE A 376 7.56 30.60 -1.33
N HIS A 377 6.69 30.25 -2.28
CA HIS A 377 5.30 30.63 -2.34
C HIS A 377 4.44 29.37 -2.32
N THR A 378 3.64 29.20 -1.27
CA THR A 378 2.63 28.15 -1.16
C THR A 378 1.40 28.45 -2.03
N ARG A 379 1.20 27.67 -3.10
CA ARG A 379 0.03 27.73 -3.96
C ARG A 379 -1.06 26.79 -3.44
N TYR A 380 -2.32 27.19 -3.53
CA TYR A 380 -3.46 26.42 -3.02
C TYR A 380 -4.33 25.92 -4.16
N PHE A 381 -4.65 24.62 -4.16
CA PHE A 381 -5.43 23.98 -5.21
C PHE A 381 -6.62 23.22 -4.63
N VAL A 382 -7.75 23.32 -5.33
CA VAL A 382 -8.97 22.55 -5.08
C VAL A 382 -9.26 21.69 -6.29
N VAL A 383 -9.50 20.39 -6.06
CA VAL A 383 -9.90 19.47 -7.12
C VAL A 383 -11.40 19.58 -7.35
N LEU A 384 -11.78 19.88 -8.59
CA LEU A 384 -13.17 19.94 -9.01
C LEU A 384 -13.63 18.53 -9.40
N THR A 385 -14.81 18.16 -8.91
CA THR A 385 -15.42 16.85 -9.18
C THR A 385 -16.89 17.02 -9.55
N SER A 386 -17.38 16.19 -10.47
CA SER A 386 -18.81 16.01 -10.74
C SER A 386 -19.28 14.62 -10.31
N ASP A 387 -20.57 14.47 -10.03
CA ASP A 387 -21.19 13.15 -9.82
C ASP A 387 -21.08 12.31 -11.10
N ALA A 388 -20.65 11.06 -10.96
CA ALA A 388 -20.61 10.07 -12.02
C ALA A 388 -21.86 9.18 -12.01
N GLY A 389 -22.64 9.18 -10.93
CA GLY A 389 -23.79 8.30 -10.73
C GLY A 389 -23.41 6.95 -10.09
N ARG A 390 -24.36 6.01 -10.07
CA ARG A 390 -24.19 4.69 -9.45
C ARG A 390 -23.28 3.80 -10.29
N LEU A 391 -22.48 2.98 -9.62
CA LEU A 391 -21.51 2.07 -10.25
C LEU A 391 -22.16 1.18 -11.32
N GLY A 392 -23.19 0.43 -10.93
CA GLY A 392 -23.85 -0.52 -11.84
C GLY A 392 -24.70 0.12 -12.94
N ASP A 393 -24.97 1.44 -12.88
CA ASP A 393 -25.57 2.15 -14.02
C ASP A 393 -24.52 2.46 -15.09
N ASN A 394 -23.28 2.75 -14.67
CA ASN A 394 -22.20 3.12 -15.58
C ASN A 394 -21.52 1.91 -16.24
N VAL A 395 -21.31 0.83 -15.50
CA VAL A 395 -20.53 -0.32 -16.01
C VAL A 395 -21.26 -1.65 -15.95
N GLY A 396 -22.49 -1.68 -15.44
CA GLY A 396 -23.20 -2.93 -15.14
C GLY A 396 -22.61 -3.65 -13.93
N GLY A 397 -22.94 -4.93 -13.79
CA GLY A 397 -22.46 -5.78 -12.71
C GLY A 397 -22.38 -7.23 -13.15
N GLN A 398 -21.28 -7.91 -12.79
CA GLN A 398 -21.16 -9.34 -13.00
C GLN A 398 -22.25 -10.08 -12.23
N GLY A 399 -22.71 -11.22 -12.77
CA GLY A 399 -23.58 -12.12 -12.03
C GLY A 399 -22.82 -12.75 -10.88
N PHE A 400 -23.51 -13.51 -10.03
CA PHE A 400 -22.90 -14.20 -8.90
C PHE A 400 -23.25 -15.68 -8.92
N THR A 401 -22.31 -16.54 -8.56
CA THR A 401 -22.53 -17.99 -8.46
C THR A 401 -21.88 -18.54 -7.20
N TRP A 402 -22.50 -19.57 -6.64
CA TRP A 402 -21.96 -20.32 -5.51
C TRP A 402 -22.24 -21.82 -5.68
N ASN A 403 -21.55 -22.64 -4.89
CA ASN A 403 -21.65 -24.10 -4.89
C ASN A 403 -21.48 -24.74 -6.28
N GLN A 404 -20.72 -24.09 -7.16
CA GLN A 404 -20.48 -24.60 -8.52
C GLN A 404 -19.50 -25.78 -8.46
N LYS A 405 -19.77 -26.83 -9.24
CA LYS A 405 -18.84 -27.95 -9.37
C LYS A 405 -17.49 -27.47 -9.93
N LEU A 406 -16.39 -28.09 -9.50
CA LEU A 406 -15.08 -27.94 -10.16
C LEU A 406 -15.12 -28.48 -11.60
N GLY A 407 -14.05 -28.25 -12.37
CA GLY A 407 -13.95 -28.67 -13.77
C GLY A 407 -14.63 -27.71 -14.74
N LYS A 408 -14.86 -26.45 -14.34
CA LYS A 408 -15.57 -25.45 -15.16
C LYS A 408 -14.59 -24.49 -15.81
N LYS A 409 -14.90 -24.08 -17.04
CA LYS A 409 -14.11 -23.09 -17.77
C LYS A 409 -14.41 -21.68 -17.26
N VAL A 410 -13.38 -20.95 -16.88
CA VAL A 410 -13.46 -19.57 -16.39
C VAL A 410 -12.49 -18.67 -17.14
N PHE A 411 -12.87 -17.40 -17.28
CA PHE A 411 -11.92 -16.32 -17.54
C PHE A 411 -11.53 -15.67 -16.22
N VAL A 412 -10.24 -15.42 -16.02
CA VAL A 412 -9.73 -14.65 -14.88
C VAL A 412 -9.19 -13.34 -15.40
N PHE A 413 -9.58 -12.22 -14.78
CA PHE A 413 -9.12 -10.89 -15.16
C PHE A 413 -8.41 -10.21 -14.00
N GLY A 414 -7.37 -9.41 -14.25
CA GLY A 414 -6.65 -8.71 -13.19
C GLY A 414 -5.47 -7.88 -13.70
N TYR A 415 -4.72 -7.28 -12.78
CA TYR A 415 -3.56 -6.43 -13.06
C TYR A 415 -2.26 -7.03 -12.47
N PRO A 416 -1.75 -8.17 -12.96
CA PRO A 416 -0.48 -8.73 -12.48
C PRO A 416 0.67 -7.73 -12.69
N THR A 417 1.64 -7.69 -11.77
CA THR A 417 2.82 -6.80 -11.88
C THR A 417 4.10 -7.37 -11.29
N GLY A 418 4.02 -8.34 -10.37
CA GLY A 418 5.19 -8.93 -9.73
C GLY A 418 6.17 -9.52 -10.73
N ALA A 419 7.44 -9.63 -10.32
CA ALA A 419 8.37 -10.51 -11.00
C ALA A 419 8.10 -11.96 -10.56
N HIS A 420 8.38 -12.91 -11.43
CA HIS A 420 8.57 -14.30 -11.05
C HIS A 420 9.77 -14.43 -10.09
N PRO A 421 9.86 -15.52 -9.29
CA PRO A 421 11.03 -15.79 -8.46
C PRO A 421 12.36 -15.80 -9.23
N ASP A 422 12.36 -16.16 -10.52
CA ASP A 422 13.53 -16.07 -11.42
C ASP A 422 13.90 -14.62 -11.85
N GLY A 423 13.19 -13.61 -11.36
CA GLY A 423 13.39 -12.19 -11.68
C GLY A 423 12.68 -11.72 -12.95
N ASN A 424 12.12 -12.63 -13.76
CA ASN A 424 11.41 -12.25 -14.99
C ASN A 424 10.12 -11.48 -14.66
N ARG A 425 9.94 -10.30 -15.26
CA ARG A 425 8.80 -9.42 -15.01
C ARG A 425 7.93 -9.24 -16.26
N PRO A 426 7.07 -10.21 -16.61
CA PRO A 426 6.27 -10.17 -17.84
C PRO A 426 5.12 -9.15 -17.79
N TYR A 427 4.75 -8.63 -16.61
CA TYR A 427 3.65 -7.69 -16.46
C TYR A 427 4.05 -6.43 -15.71
N SER A 428 3.47 -5.30 -16.13
CA SER A 428 3.70 -3.99 -15.53
C SER A 428 2.63 -3.60 -14.50
N GLY A 429 1.49 -4.29 -14.44
CA GLY A 429 0.33 -3.87 -13.65
C GLY A 429 -0.41 -2.66 -14.21
N GLN A 430 0.01 -2.09 -15.34
CA GLN A 430 -0.62 -0.88 -15.90
C GLN A 430 -1.87 -1.18 -16.74
N THR A 431 -1.94 -2.39 -17.32
CA THR A 431 -3.03 -2.83 -18.18
C THR A 431 -3.64 -4.10 -17.65
N MET A 432 -4.96 -4.23 -17.79
CA MET A 432 -5.67 -5.45 -17.41
C MET A 432 -5.23 -6.60 -18.31
N LYS A 433 -4.99 -7.75 -17.70
CA LYS A 433 -4.66 -9.01 -18.35
C LYS A 433 -5.75 -10.03 -18.07
N TRP A 434 -5.70 -11.15 -18.79
CA TRP A 434 -6.63 -12.24 -18.63
C TRP A 434 -5.93 -13.59 -18.73
N CYS A 435 -6.51 -14.59 -18.06
CA CYS A 435 -6.22 -16.00 -18.21
C CYS A 435 -7.50 -16.76 -18.53
N TYR A 436 -7.39 -17.90 -19.21
CA TYR A 436 -8.50 -18.81 -19.46
C TYR A 436 -8.10 -20.21 -19.08
N GLY A 437 -8.93 -20.87 -18.28
CA GLY A 437 -8.59 -22.19 -17.77
C GLY A 437 -9.78 -22.94 -17.20
N THR A 438 -9.54 -24.21 -16.87
CA THR A 438 -10.52 -25.08 -16.22
C THR A 438 -10.22 -25.11 -14.73
N THR A 439 -11.22 -24.85 -13.88
CA THR A 439 -11.09 -24.91 -12.43
C THR A 439 -10.78 -26.32 -11.96
N GLY A 440 -9.85 -26.44 -11.02
CA GLY A 440 -9.53 -27.66 -10.29
C GLY A 440 -9.18 -27.32 -8.84
N ALA A 441 -8.88 -28.32 -8.02
CA ALA A 441 -8.43 -28.07 -6.66
C ALA A 441 -7.08 -27.32 -6.67
N ALA A 442 -6.92 -26.36 -5.76
CA ALA A 442 -5.66 -25.63 -5.59
C ALA A 442 -4.64 -26.49 -4.83
N PRO A 443 -3.33 -26.19 -4.97
CA PRO A 443 -2.33 -26.64 -3.99
C PRO A 443 -2.67 -26.09 -2.60
N VAL A 444 -2.47 -26.91 -1.57
CA VAL A 444 -2.57 -26.44 -0.17
C VAL A 444 -1.43 -25.47 0.12
N VAL A 445 -1.78 -24.33 0.70
CA VAL A 445 -0.83 -23.31 1.14
C VAL A 445 -1.00 -23.07 2.64
N SER A 446 -0.39 -23.92 3.46
CA SER A 446 -0.54 -23.91 4.92
C SER A 446 -0.13 -22.59 5.57
N ALA A 447 0.83 -21.86 4.99
CA ALA A 447 1.24 -20.53 5.49
C ALA A 447 0.09 -19.50 5.46
N PHE A 448 -0.92 -19.73 4.62
CA PHE A 448 -2.10 -18.90 4.47
C PHE A 448 -3.39 -19.62 4.90
N LYS A 449 -3.28 -20.85 5.44
CA LYS A 449 -4.44 -21.72 5.75
C LYS A 449 -5.37 -21.93 4.54
N ALA A 450 -4.83 -21.84 3.32
CA ALA A 450 -5.60 -22.05 2.11
C ALA A 450 -5.59 -23.56 1.77
N GLU A 451 -6.64 -24.27 2.15
CA GLU A 451 -6.74 -25.73 2.01
C GLU A 451 -7.86 -26.13 1.03
N GLU A 452 -8.94 -25.36 0.97
CA GLU A 452 -10.15 -25.60 0.19
C GLU A 452 -10.27 -24.74 -1.09
N GLN A 453 -9.28 -23.90 -1.37
CA GLN A 453 -9.27 -23.09 -2.58
C GLN A 453 -9.33 -23.93 -3.87
N GLN A 454 -9.82 -23.29 -4.94
CA GLN A 454 -9.73 -23.80 -6.31
C GLN A 454 -8.73 -22.97 -7.12
N ALA A 455 -8.21 -23.53 -8.22
CA ALA A 455 -7.21 -22.87 -9.05
C ALA A 455 -7.42 -23.11 -10.54
N ILE A 456 -6.80 -22.26 -11.35
CA ILE A 456 -6.54 -22.53 -12.77
C ILE A 456 -5.05 -22.44 -13.07
N LYS A 457 -4.61 -23.10 -14.15
CA LYS A 457 -3.30 -22.80 -14.74
C LYS A 457 -3.34 -21.38 -15.33
N CYS A 458 -2.44 -20.52 -14.88
CA CYS A 458 -2.37 -19.12 -15.28
C CYS A 458 -1.02 -18.56 -14.87
N ALA A 459 -0.30 -17.96 -15.82
CA ALA A 459 1.01 -17.37 -15.57
C ALA A 459 0.91 -15.94 -15.02
N PHE A 460 -0.15 -15.58 -14.29
CA PHE A 460 -0.21 -14.28 -13.63
C PHE A 460 0.82 -14.24 -12.50
N THR A 461 1.50 -13.11 -12.40
CA THR A 461 2.36 -12.80 -11.25
C THR A 461 1.58 -12.04 -10.17
N PRO A 462 2.12 -11.87 -8.95
CA PRO A 462 1.48 -11.11 -7.88
C PRO A 462 0.96 -9.73 -8.32
N GLY A 463 -0.15 -9.30 -7.71
CA GLY A 463 -0.87 -8.05 -8.00
C GLY A 463 -2.18 -8.22 -8.77
N ALA A 464 -2.47 -9.42 -9.27
CA ALA A 464 -3.79 -9.72 -9.82
C ALA A 464 -4.88 -9.95 -8.74
N SER A 465 -4.51 -9.95 -7.45
CA SER A 465 -5.40 -10.20 -6.31
C SER A 465 -6.70 -9.38 -6.37
N GLY A 466 -7.81 -9.98 -5.98
CA GLY A 466 -9.17 -9.44 -6.09
C GLY A 466 -9.77 -9.47 -7.50
N GLY A 467 -8.99 -9.85 -8.52
CA GLY A 467 -9.47 -9.99 -9.89
C GLY A 467 -10.50 -11.11 -10.04
N PRO A 468 -11.55 -10.96 -10.87
CA PRO A 468 -12.65 -11.92 -10.87
C PRO A 468 -12.36 -13.20 -11.65
N PHE A 469 -12.84 -14.33 -11.13
CA PHE A 469 -13.05 -15.57 -11.87
C PHE A 469 -14.47 -15.57 -12.43
N LEU A 470 -14.61 -15.47 -13.75
CA LEU A 470 -15.89 -15.36 -14.44
C LEU A 470 -16.24 -16.63 -15.20
N LEU A 471 -17.28 -17.33 -14.72
CA LEU A 471 -17.95 -18.39 -15.46
C LEU A 471 -18.78 -17.81 -16.60
N GLN A 472 -18.87 -18.56 -17.70
CA GLN A 472 -19.71 -18.24 -18.86
C GLN A 472 -19.56 -16.79 -19.36
N TYR A 473 -18.35 -16.23 -19.28
CA TYR A 473 -18.09 -14.88 -19.72
C TYR A 473 -18.42 -14.72 -21.21
N LYS A 474 -19.29 -13.76 -21.53
CA LYS A 474 -19.70 -13.44 -22.89
C LYS A 474 -19.01 -12.15 -23.33
N SER A 475 -17.98 -12.26 -24.18
CA SER A 475 -17.21 -11.10 -24.69
C SER A 475 -18.08 -10.02 -25.34
N SER A 476 -19.20 -10.39 -25.96
CA SER A 476 -20.12 -9.41 -26.58
C SER A 476 -20.90 -8.59 -25.55
N LYS A 477 -21.17 -9.15 -24.37
CA LYS A 477 -21.88 -8.48 -23.28
C LYS A 477 -20.95 -7.95 -22.19
N ARG A 478 -19.68 -8.35 -22.21
CA ARG A 478 -18.67 -8.05 -21.18
C ARG A 478 -19.08 -8.48 -19.77
N THR A 479 -19.96 -9.47 -19.69
CA THR A 479 -20.52 -10.03 -18.45
C THR A 479 -20.42 -11.55 -18.43
N GLY A 480 -20.28 -12.11 -17.23
CA GLY A 480 -20.37 -13.51 -16.87
C GLY A 480 -20.87 -13.64 -15.43
N TYR A 481 -20.44 -14.68 -14.74
CA TYR A 481 -20.82 -14.95 -13.36
C TYR A 481 -19.58 -15.09 -12.49
N LEU A 482 -19.50 -14.27 -11.45
CA LEU A 482 -18.43 -14.31 -10.46
C LEU A 482 -18.49 -15.63 -9.69
N ASN A 483 -17.39 -16.39 -9.75
CA ASN A 483 -17.22 -17.70 -9.13
C ASN A 483 -15.94 -17.77 -8.26
N GLY A 484 -15.45 -16.60 -7.85
CA GLY A 484 -14.18 -16.47 -7.15
C GLY A 484 -13.48 -15.15 -7.45
N VAL A 485 -12.49 -14.84 -6.63
CA VAL A 485 -11.56 -13.71 -6.80
C VAL A 485 -10.13 -14.23 -6.64
N VAL A 486 -9.19 -13.68 -7.41
CA VAL A 486 -7.78 -14.05 -7.28
C VAL A 486 -7.35 -13.79 -5.83
N SER A 487 -6.88 -14.84 -5.16
CA SER A 487 -6.35 -14.76 -3.79
C SER A 487 -4.82 -14.87 -3.84
N LEU A 488 -4.29 -16.03 -4.23
CA LEU A 488 -2.85 -16.28 -4.29
C LEU A 488 -2.38 -16.55 -5.73
N THR A 489 -1.10 -16.24 -5.98
CA THR A 489 -0.35 -16.71 -7.15
C THR A 489 0.69 -17.71 -6.69
N VAL A 490 0.72 -18.89 -7.29
CA VAL A 490 1.49 -20.03 -6.78
C VAL A 490 2.43 -20.55 -7.86
N ASP A 491 3.67 -20.85 -7.46
CA ASP A 491 4.58 -21.72 -8.21
C ASP A 491 4.34 -23.17 -7.74
N SER A 492 3.61 -23.92 -8.58
CA SER A 492 3.11 -25.24 -8.19
C SER A 492 4.06 -26.41 -8.50
N ASP A 493 5.05 -26.17 -9.36
CA ASP A 493 6.06 -27.16 -9.76
C ASP A 493 7.48 -26.79 -9.30
N LYS A 494 7.65 -25.66 -8.60
CA LYS A 494 8.91 -25.15 -8.03
C LYS A 494 9.96 -24.84 -9.10
N ASN A 495 9.53 -24.39 -10.27
CA ASN A 495 10.43 -24.01 -11.37
C ASN A 495 10.84 -22.52 -11.32
N ASN A 496 10.56 -21.83 -10.21
CA ASN A 496 10.76 -20.40 -10.00
C ASN A 496 9.86 -19.52 -10.89
N ARG A 497 8.73 -20.04 -11.36
CA ARG A 497 7.71 -19.28 -12.12
C ARG A 497 6.31 -19.64 -11.66
N TYR A 498 5.57 -18.62 -11.20
CA TYR A 498 4.12 -18.74 -10.99
C TYR A 498 3.42 -19.31 -12.23
N ASP A 499 2.67 -20.38 -12.00
CA ASP A 499 1.96 -21.14 -13.03
C ASP A 499 0.47 -21.31 -12.71
N ARG A 500 0.04 -20.85 -11.52
CA ARG A 500 -1.34 -20.90 -11.06
C ARG A 500 -1.78 -19.64 -10.34
N VAL A 501 -3.07 -19.38 -10.47
CA VAL A 501 -3.79 -18.47 -9.58
C VAL A 501 -4.89 -19.24 -8.87
N THR A 502 -5.06 -18.93 -7.60
CA THR A 502 -6.03 -19.58 -6.72
C THR A 502 -7.16 -18.61 -6.38
N THR A 503 -8.28 -19.16 -5.91
CA THR A 503 -9.42 -18.41 -5.39
C THR A 503 -10.10 -19.23 -4.29
N PRO A 504 -10.62 -18.55 -3.24
CA PRO A 504 -11.66 -19.08 -2.38
C PRO A 504 -12.74 -19.82 -3.16
N TYR A 505 -13.24 -20.91 -2.58
CA TYR A 505 -14.41 -21.58 -3.10
C TYR A 505 -15.68 -20.86 -2.62
N PHE A 506 -16.48 -20.33 -3.55
CA PHE A 506 -17.71 -19.64 -3.21
C PHE A 506 -18.81 -20.65 -2.86
N ASN A 507 -19.03 -20.85 -1.57
CA ASN A 507 -20.06 -21.71 -0.98
C ASN A 507 -21.33 -20.92 -0.59
N GLY A 508 -22.26 -21.56 0.12
CA GLY A 508 -23.49 -20.97 0.64
C GLY A 508 -23.25 -19.86 1.66
N GLU A 509 -22.22 -19.98 2.51
CA GLU A 509 -21.79 -18.90 3.42
C GLU A 509 -21.36 -17.65 2.65
N THR A 510 -20.54 -17.82 1.62
CA THR A 510 -20.15 -16.74 0.69
C THR A 510 -21.39 -16.08 0.08
N TYR A 511 -22.38 -16.88 -0.35
CA TYR A 511 -23.65 -16.35 -0.85
C TYR A 511 -24.44 -15.58 0.21
N GLY A 512 -24.41 -16.02 1.46
CA GLY A 512 -24.99 -15.31 2.60
C GLY A 512 -24.39 -13.90 2.75
N ILE A 513 -23.07 -13.78 2.69
CA ILE A 513 -22.35 -12.49 2.76
C ILE A 513 -22.66 -11.62 1.54
N TYR A 514 -22.60 -12.20 0.33
CA TYR A 514 -22.99 -11.50 -0.90
C TYR A 514 -24.42 -10.95 -0.79
N LYS A 515 -25.38 -11.79 -0.35
CA LYS A 515 -26.79 -11.42 -0.21
C LYS A 515 -26.97 -10.31 0.81
N HIS A 516 -26.24 -10.34 1.92
CA HIS A 516 -26.22 -9.26 2.90
C HIS A 516 -25.75 -7.95 2.21
N ALA A 517 -24.54 -7.96 1.64
CA ALA A 517 -23.93 -6.77 1.05
C ALA A 517 -24.70 -6.21 -0.16
N ALA A 518 -25.27 -7.07 -1.00
CA ALA A 518 -26.06 -6.70 -2.18
C ALA A 518 -27.35 -5.94 -1.85
N ASN A 519 -27.80 -6.00 -0.59
CA ASN A 519 -28.98 -5.32 -0.06
C ASN A 519 -28.66 -4.11 0.82
N LEU A 520 -27.39 -3.67 0.88
CA LEU A 520 -27.00 -2.47 1.63
C LEU A 520 -26.99 -1.21 0.77
N TRP A 521 -27.78 -0.22 1.19
CA TRP A 521 -27.75 1.11 0.62
C TRP A 521 -26.65 1.94 1.30
N THR A 522 -25.87 2.68 0.51
CA THR A 522 -24.79 3.54 1.02
C THR A 522 -25.21 4.98 1.26
N GLY A 523 -26.48 5.32 1.04
CA GLY A 523 -26.95 6.69 1.23
C GLY A 523 -26.61 7.61 0.05
N LYS A 524 -27.04 8.87 0.14
CA LYS A 524 -26.65 9.91 -0.81
C LYS A 524 -25.36 10.60 -0.38
N LEU A 525 -24.60 11.05 -1.36
CA LEU A 525 -23.52 11.99 -1.11
C LEU A 525 -24.09 13.35 -0.69
N PRO A 526 -23.43 14.08 0.23
CA PRO A 526 -23.79 15.46 0.51
C PRO A 526 -23.65 16.31 -0.75
N SER A 527 -24.56 17.28 -0.91
CA SER A 527 -24.54 18.29 -1.97
C SER A 527 -23.30 19.18 -1.91
#